data_AF-A0A6L5DZT3-F1
#
_entry.id   AF-A0A6L5DZT3-F1
#
_cell.length_a   1.000
_cell.length_b   1.000
_cell.length_c   1.000
_cell.angle_alpha   90.00
_cell.angle_beta   90.00
_cell.angle_gamma   90.00
#
_symmetry.space_group_name_H-M   'P 1'
#
loop_
_entity.id
_entity.type
_entity.pdbx_description
1 polymer ?
#
loop_
_entity_poly.entity_id
_entity_poly.type
_entity_poly.pdbx_seq_one_letter_code
_entity_poly.pdbx_strand_id
1 'polypeptide(L)' 'MRKFRIGLIISAVVVIVVQLGVVEYSDLSWSVNAGSYWGIISMILLIISMIYSNRYEKKNQTK' A
#
# COMPACT_ATOMS: atom_id res chain seq x y z
N MET A 1 15.15 -11.13 -2.24
CA MET A 1 14.61 -9.77 -2.47
C MET A 1 14.10 -9.06 -1.19
N ARG A 2 14.48 -9.50 0.03
CA ARG A 2 13.82 -9.02 1.27
C ARG A 2 14.00 -7.52 1.54
N LYS A 3 15.19 -6.97 1.26
CA LYS A 3 15.49 -5.54 1.41
C LYS A 3 14.65 -4.66 0.47
N PHE A 4 14.46 -5.11 -0.78
CA PHE A 4 13.63 -4.44 -1.77
C PHE A 4 12.14 -4.42 -1.35
N ARG A 5 11.62 -5.55 -0.85
CA ARG A 5 10.25 -5.63 -0.32
C ARG A 5 10.03 -4.69 0.87
N ILE A 6 10.99 -4.62 1.80
CA ILE A 6 10.91 -3.68 2.93
C ILE A 6 10.90 -2.23 2.43
N GLY A 7 11.78 -1.90 1.47
CA GLY A 7 11.78 -0.57 0.84
C GLY A 7 10.45 -0.22 0.18
N LEU A 8 9.83 -1.18 -0.52
CA LEU A 8 8.52 -0.95 -1.15
C LEU A 8 7.38 -0.80 -0.13
N ILE A 9 7.39 -1.53 0.98
CA ILE A 9 6.40 -1.34 2.05
C ILE A 9 6.54 0.08 2.63
N ILE A 10 7.77 0.52 2.91
CA ILE A 10 8.03 1.88 3.41
C ILE A 10 7.53 2.92 2.40
N SER A 11 7.86 2.74 1.12
CA SER A 11 7.37 3.62 0.05
C SER A 11 5.84 3.66 -0.02
N ALA A 12 5.17 2.52 0.10
CA ALA A 12 3.71 2.45 0.07
C ALA A 12 3.08 3.21 1.25
N VAL A 13 3.67 3.10 2.45
CA VAL A 13 3.23 3.87 3.63
C VAL A 13 3.39 5.37 3.39
N VAL A 14 4.52 5.81 2.82
CA VAL A 14 4.73 7.23 2.49
C VAL A 14 3.68 7.73 1.50
N VAL A 15 3.40 6.96 0.44
CA VAL A 15 2.39 7.32 -0.55
C VAL A 15 1.00 7.42 0.08
N ILE A 16 0.64 6.53 1.01
CA ILE A 16 -0.64 6.63 1.76
C ILE A 16 -0.70 7.95 2.53
N VAL A 17 0.37 8.33 3.24
CA VAL A 17 0.41 9.60 4.00
C VAL A 17 0.25 10.80 3.08
N VAL A 18 0.92 10.79 1.92
CA VAL A 18 0.76 11.86 0.91
C VAL A 18 -0.67 11.92 0.40
N GLN A 19 -1.28 10.77 0.05
CA GLN A 19 -2.67 10.74 -0.41
C GLN A 19 -3.63 11.28 0.64
N LEU A 20 -3.43 10.95 1.92
CA LEU A 20 -4.22 11.51 3.02
C LEU A 20 -4.07 13.04 3.10
N GLY A 21 -2.87 13.58 2.89
CA GLY A 21 -2.67 15.04 2.85
C GLY A 21 -3.32 15.75 1.66
N VAL A 22 -3.65 15.02 0.59
CA VAL A 22 -4.28 15.55 -0.63
C VAL A 22 -5.80 15.33 -0.64
N VAL A 23 -6.34 14.50 0.27
CA VAL A 23 -7.79 14.31 0.40
C VAL A 23 -8.46 15.64 0.76
N GLU A 24 -9.51 15.98 0.02
CA GLU A 24 -10.33 17.13 0.32
C GLU A 24 -11.32 16.77 1.44
N TYR A 25 -10.94 17.13 2.67
CA TYR A 25 -11.70 16.79 3.88
C TYR A 25 -13.00 17.59 4.04
N SER A 26 -13.15 18.72 3.33
CA SER A 26 -14.39 19.50 3.27
C SER A 26 -15.49 18.78 2.49
N ASP A 27 -15.11 17.96 1.50
CA ASP A 27 -16.03 17.17 0.68
C ASP A 27 -15.48 15.76 0.49
N LEU A 28 -15.87 14.85 1.40
CA LEU A 28 -15.47 13.44 1.36
C LEU A 28 -16.17 12.61 0.27
N SER A 29 -16.95 13.25 -0.61
CA SER A 29 -17.64 12.54 -1.68
C SER A 29 -16.66 11.78 -2.57
N TRP A 30 -17.14 10.63 -3.06
CA TRP A 30 -16.35 9.76 -3.93
C TRP A 30 -15.94 10.47 -5.22
N SER A 31 -16.79 11.34 -5.77
CA SER A 31 -16.50 12.09 -7.01
C SER A 31 -15.28 13.00 -6.90
N VAL A 32 -15.07 13.61 -5.74
CA VAL A 32 -13.95 14.55 -5.51
C VAL A 32 -12.67 13.79 -5.16
N ASN A 33 -12.78 12.77 -4.30
CA ASN A 33 -11.62 12.08 -3.73
C ASN A 33 -11.32 10.71 -4.35
N ALA A 34 -11.98 10.32 -5.46
CA ALA A 34 -11.80 9.02 -6.10
C ALA A 34 -10.32 8.69 -6.32
N GLY A 35 -9.54 9.65 -6.82
CA GLY A 35 -8.11 9.47 -7.06
C GLY A 35 -7.34 9.09 -5.79
N SER A 36 -7.55 9.84 -4.71
CA SER A 36 -6.91 9.58 -3.42
C SER A 36 -7.36 8.25 -2.81
N TYR A 37 -8.65 7.93 -2.90
CA TYR A 37 -9.18 6.65 -2.41
C TYR A 37 -8.62 5.46 -3.18
N TRP A 38 -8.63 5.50 -4.51
CA TRP A 38 -8.00 4.46 -5.33
C TRP A 38 -6.51 4.34 -5.06
N GLY A 39 -5.83 5.47 -4.85
CA GLY A 39 -4.43 5.52 -4.44
C GLY A 39 -4.20 4.76 -3.13
N ILE A 40 -4.96 5.07 -2.08
CA ILE A 40 -4.86 4.41 -0.77
C ILE A 40 -5.18 2.91 -0.89
N ILE A 41 -6.27 2.54 -1.57
CA ILE A 41 -6.66 1.15 -1.77
C ILE A 41 -5.56 0.36 -2.48
N SER A 42 -4.96 0.93 -3.53
CA SER A 42 -3.88 0.27 -4.28
C SER A 42 -2.65 0.00 -3.40
N MET A 43 -2.27 0.95 -2.54
CA MET A 43 -1.14 0.79 -1.62
C MET A 43 -1.42 -0.27 -0.55
N ILE A 44 -2.66 -0.36 -0.04
CA ILE A 44 -3.07 -1.42 0.89
C ILE A 44 -2.94 -2.80 0.23
N LEU A 45 -3.45 -2.95 -1.00
CA LEU A 45 -3.33 -4.21 -1.74
C LEU A 45 -1.87 -4.60 -2.00
N LEU A 46 -1.02 -3.62 -2.32
CA LEU A 46 0.41 -3.82 -2.51
C LEU A 46 1.08 -4.36 -1.23
N ILE A 47 0.78 -3.75 -0.08
CA ILE A 47 1.31 -4.20 1.22
C ILE A 47 0.86 -5.63 1.53
N ILE A 48 -0.43 -5.94 1.35
CA ILE A 48 -0.98 -7.29 1.58
C ILE A 48 -0.30 -8.31 0.67
N SER A 49 -0.15 -7.99 -0.62
CA SER A 49 0.55 -8.84 -1.59
C SER A 49 1.99 -9.11 -1.17
N MET A 50 2.70 -8.10 -0.66
CA MET A 50 4.07 -8.28 -0.15
C MET A 50 4.14 -9.17 1.08
N ILE A 51 3.22 -9.01 2.02
CA ILE A 51 3.15 -9.87 3.20
C ILE A 51 2.90 -11.32 2.78
N TYR A 52 1.96 -11.54 1.87
CA TYR A 52 1.62 -12.87 1.36
C TYR A 52 2.81 -13.50 0.61
N SER A 53 3.44 -12.75 -0.29
CA SER A 53 4.64 -13.17 -1.02
C SER A 53 5.78 -13.57 -0.07
N ASN A 54 5.99 -12.79 0.99
CA ASN A 54 7.02 -13.09 1.99
C ASN A 54 6.71 -14.34 2.81
N ARG A 55 5.43 -14.58 3.14
CA ARG A 55 4.97 -15.79 3.82
C ARG A 55 5.16 -17.03 2.95
N TYR A 56 4.83 -16.94 1.67
CA TYR A 56 5.00 -18.02 0.70
C TYR A 56 6.48 -18.40 0.52
N GLU A 57 7.35 -17.39 0.36
CA GLU A 57 8.80 -17.61 0.23
C GLU A 57 9.39 -18.32 1.45
N LYS A 58 9.00 -17.92 2.67
CA LYS A 58 9.44 -18.61 3.90
C LYS A 58 8.98 -20.07 3.95
N LYS A 59 7.74 -20.36 3.56
CA LYS A 59 7.18 -21.72 3.58
C LYS A 59 7.95 -22.65 2.63
N ASN A 60 8.40 -22.13 1.49
CA ASN A 60 9.12 -22.92 0.49
C ASN A 60 10.62 -23.07 0.79
N GLN A 61 11.20 -22.30 1.72
CA GLN A 61 12.58 -22.48 2.17
C GLN A 61 12.73 -23.43 3.37
N THR A 62 11.62 -23.96 3.91
CA THR A 62 11.60 -24.94 5.02
C THR A 62 11.21 -26.35 4.55
N LYS A 63 11.14 -26.57 3.24
CA LYS A 63 11.08 -27.90 2.62
C LYS A 63 12.42 -28.19 1.97
#